data_AF-A0A7Y2DKC1-F1
#
_entry.id   AF-A0A7Y2DKC1-F1
#
_cell.length_a   1.000
_cell.length_b   1.000
_cell.length_c   1.000
_cell.angle_alpha   90.00
_cell.angle_beta   90.00
_cell.angle_gamma   90.00
#
_symmetry.space_group_name_H-M   'P 1'
#
loop_
_entity.id
_entity.type
_entity.pdbx_description
1 polymer ?
#
loop_
_entity_poly.entity_id
_entity_poly.type
_entity_poly.pdbx_seq_one_letter_code
_entity_poly.pdbx_strand_id
1 'polypeptide(L)'
;MRFLTAFGDRVFFSGDDGEHSAELWVTDGTEAGTALFADINPGAGWSDPASFAVIDDQLLFAADDGTHGRELWSVARPPEPFDG
;
A
#
# COMPACT_ATOMS: atom_id res chain seq x y z
N MET A 1 15.90 -4.86 -5.33
CA MET A 1 14.58 -4.22 -5.58
C MET A 1 14.17 -3.50 -4.31
N ARG A 2 13.52 -2.33 -4.43
CA ARG A 2 13.08 -1.54 -3.28
C ARG A 2 11.60 -1.89 -3.02
N PHE A 3 11.31 -2.45 -1.85
CA PHE A 3 9.97 -2.93 -1.47
C PHE A 3 9.14 -1.89 -0.73
N LEU A 4 9.66 -0.66 -0.60
CA LEU A 4 9.05 0.44 0.14
C LEU A 4 9.34 1.78 -0.54
N THR A 5 8.36 2.69 -0.52
CA THR A 5 8.44 4.02 -1.12
C THR A 5 7.95 5.07 -0.14
N ALA A 6 8.75 6.11 0.07
CA ALA A 6 8.34 7.26 0.84
C ALA A 6 7.36 8.11 0.01
N PHE A 7 6.26 8.52 0.64
CA PHE A 7 5.26 9.40 0.05
C PHE A 7 4.76 10.36 1.13
N GLY A 8 5.17 11.63 1.04
CA GLY A 8 5.02 12.57 2.16
C GLY A 8 5.92 12.19 3.33
N ASP A 9 5.34 12.16 4.53
CA ASP A 9 5.98 11.77 5.79
C ASP A 9 5.66 10.30 6.18
N ARG A 10 5.13 9.52 5.23
CA ARG A 10 4.83 8.09 5.38
C ARG A 10 5.63 7.25 4.40
N VAL A 11 5.70 5.95 4.69
CA VAL A 11 6.27 4.94 3.81
C VAL A 11 5.18 3.93 3.47
N PHE A 12 5.02 3.68 2.18
CA PHE A 12 4.12 2.65 1.65
C PHE A 12 4.91 1.44 1.18
N PHE A 13 4.39 0.25 1.44
CA PHE A 13 5.06 -1.02 1.15
C PHE A 13 4.06 -2.15 0.97
N SER A 14 4.52 -3.26 0.41
CA SER A 14 3.76 -4.52 0.45
C SER A 14 4.06 -5.24 1.77
N GLY A 15 3.00 -5.56 2.51
CA GLY A 15 3.08 -6.18 3.84
C GLY A 15 2.07 -7.32 4.00
N ASP A 16 2.34 -8.20 4.96
CA ASP A 16 1.57 -9.40 5.28
C ASP A 16 1.60 -9.56 6.82
N ASP A 17 0.42 -9.61 7.45
CA ASP A 17 0.27 -9.79 8.90
C ASP A 17 -0.16 -11.23 9.28
N GLY A 18 -0.26 -12.12 8.30
CA GLY A 18 -0.73 -13.49 8.44
C GLY A 18 -2.26 -13.64 8.45
N GLU A 19 -3.02 -12.55 8.49
CA GLU A 19 -4.48 -12.52 8.32
C GLU A 19 -4.85 -12.04 6.91
N HIS A 20 -4.24 -10.93 6.50
CA HIS A 20 -4.26 -10.38 5.16
C HIS A 20 -2.96 -10.81 4.50
N SER A 21 -3.05 -11.55 3.38
CA SER A 21 -1.88 -11.88 2.58
C SER A 21 -1.20 -10.60 2.05
N ALA A 22 -0.23 -10.68 1.14
CA ALA A 22 0.52 -9.49 0.72
C ALA A 22 -0.38 -8.36 0.15
N GLU A 23 -0.62 -7.33 0.96
CA GLU A 23 -1.51 -6.18 0.71
C GLU A 23 -0.75 -4.84 0.77
N LEU A 24 -1.45 -3.70 0.64
CA LEU A 24 -0.86 -2.36 0.73
C LEU A 24 -0.85 -1.85 2.17
N TRP A 25 0.35 -1.56 2.67
CA TRP A 25 0.58 -1.10 4.04
C TRP A 25 1.21 0.30 4.07
N VAL A 26 0.96 1.01 5.17
CA VAL A 26 1.54 2.32 5.46
C VAL A 26 2.22 2.32 6.82
N THR A 27 3.33 3.05 6.96
CA THR A 27 4.02 3.27 8.23
C THR A 27 4.56 4.70 8.36
N ASP A 28 4.55 5.25 9.56
CA ASP A 28 5.31 6.45 9.96
C ASP A 28 6.71 6.12 10.53
N GLY A 29 7.08 4.83 10.54
CA GLY A 29 8.31 4.31 11.13
C GLY A 29 8.16 3.82 12.58
N THR A 30 6.97 3.91 13.16
CA THR A 30 6.64 3.37 14.48
C THR A 30 5.71 2.15 14.38
N GLU A 31 5.73 1.28 15.38
CA GLU A 31 4.80 0.14 15.45
C GLU A 31 3.34 0.62 15.49
N ALA A 32 3.05 1.66 16.30
CA ALA A 32 1.71 2.22 16.43
C ALA A 32 1.18 2.90 15.17
N GLY A 33 2.08 3.48 14.36
CA GLY A 33 1.74 4.12 13.08
C GLY A 33 1.88 3.19 11.88
N THR A 34 2.03 1.88 12.07
CA THR A 34 2.04 0.88 11.01
C THR A 34 0.68 0.20 10.91
N ALA A 35 0.04 0.29 9.75
CA ALA A 35 -1.30 -0.25 9.55
C ALA A 35 -1.52 -0.70 8.10
N LEU A 36 -2.49 -1.60 7.93
CA LEU A 36 -3.05 -1.94 6.63
C LEU A 36 -3.70 -0.68 6.05
N PHE A 37 -3.22 -0.25 4.89
CA PHE A 37 -3.79 0.92 4.22
C PHE A 37 -4.99 0.52 3.35
N ALA A 38 -4.86 -0.58 2.62
CA ALA A 38 -5.94 -1.13 1.80
C ALA A 38 -5.81 -2.65 1.66
N ASP A 39 -6.92 -3.35 1.92
CA ASP A 39 -7.15 -4.73 1.54
C ASP A 39 -7.66 -4.77 0.09
N ILE A 40 -6.75 -4.94 -0.87
CA ILE A 40 -7.05 -4.83 -2.31
C ILE A 40 -7.61 -6.15 -2.85
N ASN A 41 -7.12 -7.29 -2.34
CA ASN A 41 -7.62 -8.62 -2.68
C ASN A 41 -8.17 -9.35 -1.43
N PRO A 42 -9.42 -9.05 -1.03
CA PRO A 42 -9.93 -9.48 0.27
C PRO A 42 -9.92 -11.00 0.49
N GLY A 43 -9.60 -11.39 1.73
CA GLY A 43 -9.55 -12.78 2.17
C GLY A 43 -8.16 -13.39 2.00
N ALA A 44 -8.08 -14.59 1.41
CA ALA A 44 -6.82 -15.31 1.24
C ALA A 44 -6.11 -15.00 -0.10
N GLY A 45 -6.57 -13.98 -0.82
CA GLY A 45 -5.97 -13.51 -2.07
C GLY A 45 -4.75 -12.63 -1.79
N TRP A 46 -3.79 -12.61 -2.72
CA TRP A 46 -2.61 -11.76 -2.62
C TRP A 46 -2.77 -10.64 -3.64
N SER A 47 -2.63 -9.38 -3.25
CA SER A 47 -2.60 -8.27 -4.21
C SER A 47 -1.20 -7.95 -4.73
N ASP A 48 -0.15 -8.37 -4.00
CA ASP A 48 1.27 -8.19 -4.33
C ASP A 48 1.62 -6.77 -4.85
N PRO A 49 1.36 -5.70 -4.06
CA PRO A 49 1.67 -4.33 -4.49
C PRO A 49 3.16 -4.16 -4.82
N ALA A 50 3.46 -3.65 -6.01
CA ALA A 50 4.85 -3.44 -6.44
C ALA A 50 4.99 -2.29 -7.45
N SER A 51 6.23 -2.02 -7.86
CA SER A 51 6.55 -0.96 -8.83
C SER A 51 6.03 0.42 -8.43
N PHE A 52 6.16 0.73 -7.14
CA PHE A 52 5.75 2.01 -6.57
C PHE A 52 6.48 3.19 -7.24
N ALA A 53 5.71 4.23 -7.57
CA ALA A 53 6.22 5.49 -8.08
C ALA A 53 5.40 6.65 -7.51
N VAL A 54 6.06 7.74 -7.12
CA VAL A 54 5.37 8.97 -6.72
C VAL A 54 5.40 9.93 -7.90
N ILE A 55 4.22 10.43 -8.28
CA ILE A 55 4.06 11.49 -9.28
C ILE A 55 3.15 12.54 -8.66
N ASP A 56 3.69 13.74 -8.46
CA ASP A 56 3.03 14.84 -7.76
C ASP A 56 2.44 14.38 -6.40
N ASP A 57 1.14 14.58 -6.19
CA ASP A 57 0.42 14.18 -4.99
C ASP A 57 -0.27 12.81 -5.13
N GLN A 58 0.31 11.92 -5.93
CA GLN A 58 -0.15 10.55 -6.09
C GLN A 58 0.98 9.51 -5.92
N LEU A 59 0.65 8.43 -5.22
CA LEU A 59 1.40 7.19 -5.24
C LEU A 59 0.76 6.23 -6.25
N LEU A 60 1.52 5.85 -7.26
CA LEU A 60 1.16 4.84 -8.25
C LEU A 60 1.83 3.51 -7.88
N PHE A 61 1.13 2.40 -8.10
CA PHE A 61 1.67 1.05 -7.91
C PHE A 61 0.85 0.04 -8.72
N ALA A 62 1.44 -1.13 -8.95
CA ALA A 62 0.73 -2.24 -9.58
C ALA A 62 0.27 -3.23 -8.51
N ALA A 63 -0.99 -3.68 -8.57
CA ALA A 63 -1.57 -4.67 -7.66
C ALA A 63 -2.67 -5.48 -8.38
N ASP A 64 -3.02 -6.64 -7.83
CA ASP A 64 -4.08 -7.53 -8.31
C ASP A 64 -5.27 -7.53 -7.33
N ASP A 65 -6.49 -7.34 -7.80
CA ASP A 65 -7.71 -7.35 -6.95
C ASP A 65 -8.41 -8.72 -6.91
N GLY A 66 -7.77 -9.75 -7.47
CA GLY A 66 -8.31 -11.10 -7.56
C GLY A 66 -9.40 -11.28 -8.62
N THR A 67 -9.80 -10.21 -9.32
CA THR A 67 -10.89 -10.24 -10.31
C THR A 67 -10.41 -9.85 -11.72
N HIS A 68 -9.62 -8.79 -11.83
CA HIS A 68 -9.19 -8.21 -13.10
C HIS A 68 -7.72 -8.50 -13.41
N GLY A 69 -7.01 -9.15 -12.50
CA GLY A 69 -5.58 -9.38 -12.61
C GLY A 69 -4.77 -8.17 -12.18
N ARG A 70 -3.47 -8.14 -12.52
CA ARG A 70 -2.57 -7.06 -12.15
C ARG A 70 -2.82 -5.78 -12.95
N GLU A 71 -3.18 -4.71 -12.26
CA GLU A 71 -3.54 -3.39 -12.83
C GLU A 71 -2.73 -2.25 -12.21
N LEU A 72 -2.88 -1.02 -12.75
CA LEU A 72 -2.31 0.20 -12.20
C LEU A 72 -3.30 0.85 -11.22
N TRP A 73 -2.82 1.09 -10.00
CA TRP A 73 -3.55 1.72 -8.91
C TRP A 73 -2.94 3.06 -8.54
N SER A 74 -3.76 3.96 -8.00
CA SER A 74 -3.31 5.26 -7.51
C SER A 74 -3.93 5.57 -6.14
N VAL A 75 -3.11 6.06 -5.22
CA VAL A 75 -3.53 6.62 -3.94
C VAL A 75 -3.15 8.10 -3.93
N ALA A 76 -4.12 8.98 -3.74
CA ALA A 76 -3.87 10.40 -3.51
C ALA A 76 -3.23 10.59 -2.12
N ARG A 77 -2.41 11.63 -1.95
CA ARG A 77 -1.90 11.96 -0.60
C ARG A 77 -3.08 12.21 0.34
N PRO A 78 -3.21 11.44 1.44
CA PRO A 78 -4.25 11.72 2.44
C PRO A 78 -4.01 13.10 3.09
N PRO A 79 -5.07 13.80 3.51
CA PRO A 79 -4.94 15.03 4.27
C PRO A 79 -4.29 14.76 5.64
N GLU A 80 -3.48 15.70 6.12
CA GLU A 80 -2.85 15.60 7.44
C GLU A 80 -3.77 16.11 8.57
N PRO A 81 -3.79 15.45 9.75
CA PRO A 81 -3.12 14.18 10.06
C PRO A 81 -3.92 12.96 9.53
N PHE A 82 -3.20 11.90 9.13
CA PHE A 82 -3.81 10.60 8.82
C PHE A 82 -4.18 9.86 10.12
N ASP A 83 -5.49 9.75 10.41
CA ASP A 83 -6.00 9.20 11.67
C ASP A 83 -6.21 7.67 11.70
N GLY A 84 -5.85 6.94 10.63
CA GLY A 84 -5.97 5.48 10.56
C GLY A 84 -7.39 4.98 10.30
#